data_AF-A0A1I6RHU5-F1
#
_entry.id   AF-A0A1I6RHU5-F1
#
_cell.length_a   1.000
_cell.length_b   1.000
_cell.length_c   1.000
_cell.angle_alpha   90.00
_cell.angle_beta   90.00
_cell.angle_gamma   90.00
#
_symmetry.space_group_name_H-M   'P 1'
#
loop_
_entity.id
_entity.type
_entity.pdbx_description
1 polymer ?
#
loop_
_entity_poly.entity_id
_entity_poly.type
_entity_poly.pdbx_seq_one_letter_code
_entity_poly.pdbx_strand_id
1 'polypeptide(L)'
;MKPETPDHSRSPEHNDPASTPNEATERGRHAKAQGADSGLRTAADRVGQWLAPLLQRLAQWLSPLLQRITNAPAVRRLRERVAPHVPESVKNASRLRPVQVAAGVAAVGVVGLIIGGVTGGDERDVEEAAVAAPMAAQQNPAAAQQAPVADQKKADPPQTRAETKSETKAEAKTEAKDEAPAPLGPPVEGIDVSNHNGNIDWKQVAADNKKFTFVLASDGTDFTNPKYSEQYHGAKDAGLIAGAYHFARPDDSDGATQANRFLDIIDYKNDGKTLPPVLDLEVDPNGGSCYSMSVDQMHQWTKAFNDTVKQRTGKDPIIYANPSFWKQCMGGTDTFSNHNLWLAAYEVDSPTVPTGFQDWDFWQYTDKGSVAGISGNTDINQYKEGFERLKQLAG
;
A
#
# COMPACT_ATOMS: atom_id res chain seq x y z
N MET A 1 55.52 -32.65 73.60
CA MET A 1 56.86 -32.04 73.74
C MET A 1 57.32 -31.55 72.37
N LYS A 2 57.79 -30.30 72.27
CA LYS A 2 58.77 -29.85 71.25
C LYS A 2 60.17 -30.05 71.86
N PRO A 3 61.21 -30.39 71.10
CA PRO A 3 62.02 -29.43 70.31
C PRO A 3 62.40 -30.01 68.93
N GLU A 4 63.18 -29.47 67.98
CA GLU A 4 63.82 -28.18 67.61
C GLU A 4 64.36 -28.39 66.17
N THR A 5 64.74 -27.32 65.46
CA THR A 5 65.48 -27.38 64.19
C THR A 5 66.98 -27.14 64.41
N PRO A 6 67.86 -27.49 63.45
CA PRO A 6 68.50 -26.41 62.69
C PRO A 6 68.76 -26.68 61.19
N ASP A 7 69.33 -25.65 60.55
CA ASP A 7 69.43 -25.35 59.11
C ASP A 7 70.76 -25.81 58.46
N HIS A 8 70.77 -26.08 57.13
CA HIS A 8 71.69 -25.45 56.14
C HIS A 8 71.84 -26.14 54.76
N SER A 9 71.64 -25.32 53.71
CA SER A 9 72.46 -25.20 52.48
C SER A 9 72.56 -26.31 51.41
N ARG A 10 71.93 -26.10 50.23
CA ARG A 10 72.60 -25.80 48.92
C ARG A 10 71.61 -25.65 47.74
N SER A 11 72.01 -24.87 46.73
CA SER A 11 71.21 -24.49 45.54
C SER A 11 71.18 -25.53 44.41
N PRO A 12 70.17 -25.51 43.51
CA PRO A 12 70.14 -26.26 42.26
C PRO A 12 70.58 -25.43 41.03
N GLU A 13 71.05 -26.09 39.97
CA GLU A 13 71.31 -25.48 38.65
C GLU A 13 70.20 -25.77 37.61
N HIS A 14 70.10 -24.84 36.67
CA HIS A 14 69.22 -24.69 35.50
C HIS A 14 68.78 -25.96 34.71
N ASN A 15 67.54 -25.94 34.20
CA ASN A 15 67.26 -25.35 32.86
C ASN A 15 65.76 -25.21 32.54
N ASP A 16 65.39 -24.05 32.02
CA ASP A 16 64.12 -23.70 31.38
C ASP A 16 64.46 -23.09 30.00
N PRO A 17 63.55 -23.16 29.01
CA PRO A 17 63.37 -22.03 28.10
C PRO A 17 61.93 -21.52 28.12
N ALA A 18 61.77 -20.26 28.52
CA ALA A 18 60.48 -19.61 28.71
C ALA A 18 59.72 -19.37 27.39
N SER A 19 58.40 -19.61 27.41
CA SER A 19 57.45 -19.03 26.46
C SER A 19 56.93 -17.70 27.03
N THR A 20 56.88 -16.63 26.24
CA THR A 20 56.57 -15.28 26.77
C THR A 20 55.05 -15.05 26.96
N PRO A 21 54.62 -14.17 27.90
CA PRO A 21 53.20 -14.07 28.31
C PRO A 21 52.22 -13.47 27.29
N ASN A 22 52.65 -13.09 26.08
CA ASN A 22 51.85 -12.23 25.20
C ASN A 22 50.83 -12.99 24.34
N GLU A 23 51.17 -14.19 23.85
CA GLU A 23 50.32 -14.92 22.88
C GLU A 23 48.96 -15.39 23.41
N ALA A 24 48.86 -15.73 24.71
CA ALA A 24 47.60 -16.18 25.30
C ALA A 24 46.58 -15.04 25.39
N THR A 25 47.06 -13.82 25.66
CA THR A 25 46.23 -12.62 25.81
C THR A 25 45.72 -12.13 24.45
N GLU A 26 46.51 -12.24 23.39
CA GLU A 26 46.09 -11.89 22.03
C GLU A 26 45.07 -12.89 21.47
N ARG A 27 45.30 -14.21 21.64
CA ARG A 27 44.34 -15.24 21.21
C ARG A 27 42.95 -15.05 21.83
N GLY A 28 42.88 -14.68 23.11
CA GLY A 28 41.62 -14.37 23.79
C GLY A 28 40.88 -13.13 23.23
N ARG A 29 41.61 -12.08 22.81
CA ARG A 29 41.01 -10.90 22.17
C ARG A 29 40.52 -11.20 20.75
N HIS A 30 41.29 -11.95 19.96
CA HIS A 30 40.91 -12.34 18.60
C HIS A 30 39.64 -13.20 18.59
N ALA A 31 39.50 -14.18 19.48
CA ALA A 31 38.27 -14.99 19.58
C ALA A 31 37.04 -14.14 19.95
N LYS A 32 37.18 -13.17 20.86
CA LYS A 32 36.09 -12.28 21.27
C LYS A 32 35.69 -11.29 20.15
N ALA A 33 36.65 -10.81 19.36
CA ALA A 33 36.39 -9.98 18.18
C ALA A 33 35.69 -10.77 17.07
N GLN A 34 36.13 -11.99 16.78
CA GLN A 34 35.49 -12.87 15.79
C GLN A 34 34.05 -13.24 16.18
N GLY A 35 33.78 -13.50 17.46
CA GLY A 35 32.41 -13.72 17.96
C GLY A 35 31.52 -12.49 17.77
N ALA A 36 32.01 -11.28 18.10
CA ALA A 36 31.26 -10.04 17.90
C ALA A 36 30.98 -9.74 16.41
N ASP A 37 31.97 -9.95 15.54
CA ASP A 37 31.84 -9.78 14.09
C ASP A 37 30.83 -10.79 13.50
N SER A 38 30.85 -12.06 13.94
CA SER A 38 29.83 -13.04 13.54
C SER A 38 28.41 -12.67 14.00
N GLY A 39 28.27 -12.08 15.20
CA GLY A 39 26.99 -11.62 15.73
C GLY A 39 26.43 -10.42 14.95
N LEU A 40 27.29 -9.46 14.62
CA LEU A 40 26.94 -8.30 13.81
C LEU A 40 26.56 -8.69 12.37
N ARG A 41 27.29 -9.62 11.75
CA ARG A 41 26.94 -10.17 10.43
C ARG A 41 25.59 -10.89 10.47
N THR A 42 25.34 -11.74 11.48
CA THR A 42 24.05 -12.41 11.67
C THR A 42 22.89 -11.43 11.87
N ALA A 43 23.13 -10.30 12.53
CA ALA A 43 22.12 -9.24 12.69
C ALA A 43 21.90 -8.47 11.37
N ALA A 44 22.96 -8.12 10.65
CA ALA A 44 22.89 -7.46 9.34
C ALA A 44 22.20 -8.34 8.29
N ASP A 45 22.46 -9.65 8.28
CA ASP A 45 21.79 -10.62 7.40
C ASP A 45 20.28 -10.73 7.71
N ARG A 46 19.89 -10.67 8.99
CA ARG A 46 18.47 -10.65 9.39
C ARG A 46 17.77 -9.35 9.00
N VAL A 47 18.44 -8.20 9.18
CA VAL A 47 17.93 -6.90 8.71
C VAL A 47 17.84 -6.88 7.18
N GLY A 48 18.82 -7.45 6.47
CA GLY A 48 18.81 -7.62 5.03
C GLY A 48 17.66 -8.50 4.53
N GLN A 49 17.39 -9.63 5.20
CA GLN A 49 16.25 -10.50 4.90
C GLN A 49 14.90 -9.84 5.20
N TRP A 50 14.81 -9.00 6.24
CA TRP A 50 13.61 -8.22 6.56
C TRP A 50 13.38 -7.05 5.60
N LEU A 51 14.44 -6.39 5.13
CA LEU A 51 14.38 -5.31 4.14
C LEU A 51 14.25 -5.80 2.69
N ALA A 52 14.63 -7.04 2.37
CA ALA A 52 14.60 -7.54 1.00
C ALA A 52 13.23 -7.44 0.32
N PRO A 53 12.09 -7.78 0.97
CA PRO A 53 10.75 -7.57 0.38
C PRO A 53 10.43 -6.09 0.13
N LEU A 54 10.86 -5.19 1.03
CA LEU A 54 10.65 -3.74 0.90
C LEU A 54 11.49 -3.16 -0.26
N LEU A 55 12.77 -3.53 -0.36
CA LEU A 55 13.65 -3.11 -1.45
C LEU A 55 13.20 -3.68 -2.80
N GLN A 56 12.68 -4.91 -2.82
CA GLN A 56 12.14 -5.53 -4.03
C GLN A 56 10.84 -4.84 -4.48
N ARG A 57 9.93 -4.50 -3.56
CA ARG A 57 8.72 -3.71 -3.86
C ARG A 57 9.06 -2.28 -4.31
N LEU A 58 10.03 -1.62 -3.68
CA LEU A 58 10.53 -0.30 -4.11
C LEU A 58 11.11 -0.35 -5.53
N ALA A 59 11.88 -1.39 -5.85
CA ALA A 59 12.45 -1.58 -7.19
C ALA A 59 11.36 -1.90 -8.24
N GLN A 60 10.30 -2.63 -7.86
CA GLN A 60 9.13 -2.87 -8.71
C GLN A 60 8.34 -1.58 -8.96
N TRP A 61 8.06 -0.79 -7.91
CA TRP A 61 7.37 0.50 -8.00
C TRP A 61 8.13 1.52 -8.85
N LEU A 62 9.46 1.58 -8.76
CA LEU A 62 10.30 2.42 -9.61
C LEU A 62 10.49 1.89 -11.05
N SER A 63 10.17 0.63 -11.33
CA SER A 63 10.42 -0.01 -12.63
C SER A 63 9.76 0.73 -13.82
N PRO A 64 8.49 1.18 -13.77
CA PRO A 64 7.89 1.93 -14.88
C PRO A 64 8.57 3.28 -15.13
N LEU A 65 9.02 3.97 -14.08
CA LEU A 65 9.77 5.23 -14.19
C LEU A 65 11.13 4.99 -14.84
N LEU A 66 11.87 3.99 -14.38
CA LEU A 66 13.17 3.59 -14.94
C LEU A 66 13.04 3.13 -16.40
N GLN A 67 11.99 2.38 -16.76
CA GLN A 67 11.70 2.00 -18.14
C GLN A 67 11.38 3.21 -19.03
N ARG A 68 10.60 4.19 -18.54
CA ARG A 68 10.33 5.44 -19.27
C ARG A 68 11.60 6.27 -19.49
N ILE A 69 12.44 6.41 -18.47
CA ILE A 69 13.72 7.15 -18.56
C ILE A 69 14.68 6.44 -19.52
N THR A 70 14.88 5.14 -19.39
CA THR A 70 15.82 4.37 -20.24
C THR A 70 15.38 4.29 -21.71
N ASN A 71 14.08 4.28 -21.99
CA ASN A 71 13.52 4.25 -23.34
C ASN A 71 13.30 5.64 -23.95
N ALA A 72 13.56 6.72 -23.22
CA ALA A 72 13.45 8.08 -23.73
C ALA A 72 14.34 8.28 -24.99
N PRO A 73 13.86 8.91 -26.08
CA PRO A 73 14.61 9.04 -27.33
C PRO A 73 15.96 9.77 -27.20
N ALA A 74 16.14 10.62 -26.20
CA ALA A 74 17.42 11.25 -25.89
C ALA A 74 18.41 10.26 -25.27
N VAL A 75 17.99 9.52 -24.23
CA VAL A 75 18.80 8.51 -23.53
C VAL A 75 19.19 7.38 -24.46
N ARG A 76 18.28 6.93 -25.33
CA ARG A 76 18.58 5.94 -26.38
C ARG A 76 19.65 6.42 -27.36
N ARG A 77 19.53 7.65 -27.88
CA ARG A 77 20.52 8.23 -28.81
C ARG A 77 21.89 8.44 -28.14
N LEU A 78 21.92 8.80 -26.85
CA LEU A 78 23.16 8.89 -26.07
C LEU A 78 23.79 7.49 -25.90
N ARG A 79 23.00 6.48 -25.56
CA ARG A 79 23.44 5.08 -25.41
C ARG A 79 24.03 4.52 -26.71
N GLU A 80 23.39 4.77 -27.84
CA GLU A 80 23.87 4.35 -29.17
C GLU A 80 25.21 5.00 -29.55
N ARG A 81 25.47 6.25 -29.14
CA ARG A 81 26.77 6.94 -29.33
C ARG A 81 27.88 6.46 -28.40
N VAL A 82 27.54 6.16 -27.15
CA VAL A 82 28.53 5.80 -26.11
C VAL A 82 28.89 4.31 -26.15
N ALA A 83 27.95 3.41 -26.48
CA ALA A 83 28.16 1.95 -26.46
C ALA A 83 29.41 1.43 -27.22
N PRO A 84 29.81 1.97 -28.39
CA PRO A 84 31.05 1.57 -29.07
C PRO A 84 32.33 1.89 -28.28
N HIS A 85 32.27 2.90 -27.41
CA HIS A 85 33.41 3.46 -26.67
C HIS A 85 33.55 2.92 -25.24
N VAL A 86 32.60 2.08 -24.78
CA VAL A 86 32.68 1.45 -23.45
C VAL A 86 33.72 0.31 -23.47
N PRO A 87 34.73 0.31 -22.57
CA PRO A 87 35.71 -0.77 -22.47
C PRO A 87 35.07 -2.12 -22.12
N GLU A 88 35.63 -3.21 -22.64
CA GLU A 88 35.07 -4.57 -22.46
C GLU A 88 35.10 -5.05 -21.00
N SER A 89 36.00 -4.50 -20.18
CA SER A 89 36.02 -4.70 -18.72
C SER A 89 34.73 -4.18 -18.05
N VAL A 90 34.21 -3.04 -18.51
CA VAL A 90 32.96 -2.43 -18.00
C VAL A 90 31.74 -3.20 -18.50
N LYS A 91 31.75 -3.69 -19.75
CA LYS A 91 30.67 -4.53 -20.31
C LYS A 91 30.56 -5.91 -19.63
N ASN A 92 31.66 -6.42 -19.08
CA ASN A 92 31.66 -7.66 -18.30
C ASN A 92 31.27 -7.45 -16.83
N ALA A 93 31.57 -6.28 -16.24
CA ALA A 93 31.13 -5.93 -14.89
C ALA A 93 29.60 -5.86 -14.75
N SER A 94 28.88 -5.44 -15.81
CA SER A 94 27.41 -5.41 -15.84
C SER A 94 26.73 -6.78 -16.00
N ARG A 95 27.51 -7.88 -16.07
CA ARG A 95 27.00 -9.27 -16.02
C ARG A 95 27.01 -9.88 -14.61
N LEU A 96 27.32 -9.08 -13.58
CA LEU A 96 27.15 -9.50 -12.19
C LEU A 96 25.65 -9.58 -11.83
N ARG A 97 25.32 -10.49 -10.91
CA ARG A 97 23.95 -10.97 -10.66
C ARG A 97 23.00 -9.81 -10.27
N PRO A 98 21.74 -9.77 -10.75
CA PRO A 98 20.88 -8.58 -10.74
C PRO A 98 20.32 -8.14 -9.37
N VAL A 99 20.91 -8.58 -8.24
CA VAL A 99 20.35 -8.42 -6.89
C VAL A 99 21.13 -7.39 -6.03
N GLN A 100 22.29 -6.89 -6.47
CA GLN A 100 23.20 -6.10 -5.61
C GLN A 100 23.57 -4.68 -6.09
N VAL A 101 22.87 -4.10 -7.08
CA VAL A 101 23.15 -2.72 -7.57
C VAL A 101 21.93 -1.78 -7.46
N ALA A 102 20.78 -2.27 -6.97
CA ALA A 102 19.55 -1.48 -6.88
C ALA A 102 19.52 -0.41 -5.75
N ALA A 103 20.58 -0.27 -4.97
CA ALA A 103 20.72 0.74 -3.92
C ALA A 103 22.04 1.52 -4.11
N GLY A 104 22.02 2.60 -4.91
CA GLY A 104 23.21 3.45 -5.03
C GLY A 104 23.38 4.37 -6.26
N VAL A 105 22.38 4.53 -7.15
CA VAL A 105 22.58 5.32 -8.41
C VAL A 105 21.76 6.62 -8.47
N ALA A 106 20.81 6.86 -7.56
CA ALA A 106 20.09 8.15 -7.49
C ALA A 106 20.87 9.29 -6.77
N ALA A 107 22.11 9.04 -6.30
CA ALA A 107 22.91 9.98 -5.51
C ALA A 107 24.33 10.24 -6.05
N VAL A 108 24.63 9.87 -7.30
CA VAL A 108 25.96 10.07 -7.93
C VAL A 108 25.92 11.25 -8.92
N GLY A 109 25.23 12.32 -8.55
CA GLY A 109 25.18 13.57 -9.33
C GLY A 109 26.34 14.55 -9.06
N VAL A 110 27.19 14.31 -8.04
CA VAL A 110 28.07 15.37 -7.49
C VAL A 110 29.55 14.98 -7.29
N VAL A 111 29.94 13.69 -7.34
CA VAL A 111 31.30 13.25 -6.92
C VAL A 111 32.20 12.76 -8.08
N GLY A 112 31.72 12.76 -9.33
CA GLY A 112 32.51 12.34 -10.51
C GLY A 112 33.50 13.38 -11.08
N LEU A 113 33.61 14.56 -10.46
CA LEU A 113 34.34 15.72 -11.02
C LEU A 113 35.86 15.70 -10.77
N ILE A 114 36.41 14.62 -10.20
CA ILE A 114 37.85 14.45 -9.96
C ILE A 114 38.31 13.03 -10.37
N ILE A 115 38.60 12.87 -11.67
CA ILE A 115 39.77 12.17 -12.25
C ILE A 115 39.64 12.24 -13.80
N GLY A 116 40.59 12.90 -14.48
CA GLY A 116 40.86 12.67 -15.91
C GLY A 116 39.99 13.41 -16.93
N GLY A 117 40.16 14.73 -17.05
CA GLY A 117 39.32 15.61 -17.87
C GLY A 117 39.27 15.37 -19.40
N VAL A 118 38.26 15.99 -20.01
CA VAL A 118 38.31 16.68 -21.32
C VAL A 118 37.30 17.85 -21.27
N THR A 119 37.59 18.91 -22.01
CA THR A 119 36.94 20.22 -21.95
C THR A 119 35.69 20.37 -22.84
N GLY A 120 34.69 21.09 -22.34
CA GLY A 120 33.78 21.91 -23.17
C GLY A 120 32.43 21.30 -23.54
N GLY A 121 31.34 21.92 -23.06
CA GLY A 121 29.95 21.68 -23.44
C GLY A 121 29.03 22.65 -22.68
N ASP A 122 28.15 23.36 -23.39
CA ASP A 122 27.40 24.52 -22.89
C ASP A 122 26.17 24.09 -22.05
N GLU A 123 25.87 24.77 -20.94
CA GLU A 123 24.81 24.39 -19.98
C GLU A 123 23.36 24.57 -20.48
N ARG A 124 23.14 24.79 -21.79
CA ARG A 124 21.82 25.14 -22.35
C ARG A 124 21.01 23.99 -22.94
N ASP A 125 21.61 22.80 -23.12
CA ASP A 125 20.95 21.65 -23.77
C ASP A 125 20.07 20.80 -22.84
N VAL A 126 19.98 21.13 -21.54
CA VAL A 126 19.25 20.32 -20.53
C VAL A 126 17.81 20.79 -20.34
N GLU A 127 17.53 22.08 -20.53
CA GLU A 127 16.23 22.69 -20.21
C GLU A 127 15.19 22.48 -21.34
N GLU A 128 15.63 22.41 -22.60
CA GLU A 128 14.74 22.19 -23.76
C GLU A 128 14.16 20.77 -23.83
N ALA A 129 14.77 19.79 -23.15
CA ALA A 129 14.29 18.41 -23.10
C ALA A 129 13.01 18.22 -22.26
N ALA A 130 12.63 19.21 -21.43
CA ALA A 130 11.48 19.12 -20.52
C ALA A 130 10.14 19.58 -21.12
N VAL A 131 10.14 20.23 -22.29
CA VAL A 131 8.97 21.01 -22.78
C VAL A 131 8.25 20.36 -23.99
N ALA A 132 8.75 19.26 -24.54
CA ALA A 132 8.29 18.73 -25.83
C ALA A 132 7.92 17.23 -25.86
N ALA A 133 6.71 16.88 -25.40
CA ALA A 133 6.01 15.64 -25.79
C ALA A 133 4.49 15.65 -25.52
N PRO A 134 3.65 16.11 -26.46
CA PRO A 134 2.20 15.85 -26.41
C PRO A 134 1.90 14.43 -26.92
N MET A 135 1.01 13.69 -26.24
CA MET A 135 0.51 12.41 -26.76
C MET A 135 -0.77 12.61 -27.58
N ALA A 136 -0.62 12.54 -28.90
CA ALA A 136 -1.74 12.45 -29.85
C ALA A 136 -2.28 11.02 -29.93
N ALA A 137 -3.59 10.88 -30.20
CA ALA A 137 -4.27 9.61 -30.35
C ALA A 137 -4.43 9.18 -31.83
N GLN A 138 -4.40 7.88 -32.08
CA GLN A 138 -4.87 7.16 -33.29
C GLN A 138 -5.01 5.68 -32.89
N GLN A 139 -6.19 5.08 -32.74
CA GLN A 139 -7.24 4.73 -33.73
C GLN A 139 -6.75 3.83 -34.88
N ASN A 140 -7.14 2.55 -34.85
CA ASN A 140 -7.83 1.85 -35.95
C ASN A 140 -8.34 0.44 -35.53
N PRO A 141 -9.26 -0.21 -36.29
CA PRO A 141 -10.35 -0.97 -35.66
C PRO A 141 -10.48 -2.46 -36.04
N ALA A 142 -11.34 -3.13 -35.26
CA ALA A 142 -12.27 -4.21 -35.63
C ALA A 142 -11.76 -5.54 -36.23
N ALA A 143 -12.10 -6.63 -35.54
CA ALA A 143 -12.52 -7.89 -36.16
C ALA A 143 -13.62 -8.53 -35.31
N ALA A 144 -14.82 -8.70 -35.86
CA ALA A 144 -15.95 -9.35 -35.19
C ALA A 144 -16.03 -10.83 -35.57
N GLN A 145 -16.38 -11.69 -34.61
CA GLN A 145 -16.88 -13.04 -34.88
C GLN A 145 -18.09 -13.34 -34.00
N GLN A 146 -19.14 -13.88 -34.62
CA GLN A 146 -20.43 -14.18 -34.02
C GLN A 146 -20.48 -15.64 -33.54
N ALA A 147 -21.19 -15.89 -32.45
CA ALA A 147 -21.71 -17.20 -32.09
C ALA A 147 -23.14 -17.04 -31.50
N PRO A 148 -24.01 -18.06 -31.58
CA PRO A 148 -25.44 -17.81 -31.80
C PRO A 148 -26.33 -17.74 -30.54
N VAL A 149 -27.53 -17.23 -30.79
CA VAL A 149 -28.69 -17.10 -29.90
C VAL A 149 -29.24 -18.47 -29.46
N ALA A 150 -29.69 -18.55 -28.20
CA ALA A 150 -30.69 -19.54 -27.75
C ALA A 150 -31.74 -18.85 -26.86
N ASP A 151 -33.01 -19.19 -27.07
CA ASP A 151 -34.18 -18.54 -26.46
C ASP A 151 -34.32 -18.75 -24.94
N GLN A 152 -34.88 -17.74 -24.25
CA GLN A 152 -35.99 -17.94 -23.29
C GLN A 152 -36.96 -16.76 -23.32
N LYS A 153 -38.28 -17.05 -23.27
CA LYS A 153 -39.35 -16.05 -23.40
C LYS A 153 -40.47 -16.27 -22.36
N LYS A 154 -40.50 -15.36 -21.37
CA LYS A 154 -41.65 -14.84 -20.56
C LYS A 154 -42.75 -15.77 -19.98
N ALA A 155 -42.87 -15.66 -18.64
CA ALA A 155 -44.06 -15.26 -17.84
C ALA A 155 -45.22 -16.25 -17.52
N ASP A 156 -45.33 -16.60 -16.22
CA ASP A 156 -46.39 -16.26 -15.22
C ASP A 156 -47.90 -16.10 -15.62
N PRO A 157 -48.86 -16.24 -14.68
CA PRO A 157 -49.16 -17.32 -13.70
C PRO A 157 -50.72 -17.55 -13.67
N PRO A 158 -51.50 -17.56 -12.56
CA PRO A 158 -51.42 -18.26 -11.27
C PRO A 158 -52.67 -19.12 -10.90
N GLN A 159 -52.54 -20.08 -9.97
CA GLN A 159 -53.49 -20.44 -8.88
C GLN A 159 -52.65 -21.15 -7.76
N THR A 160 -53.08 -21.44 -6.52
CA THR A 160 -54.41 -21.38 -5.85
C THR A 160 -54.25 -20.97 -4.35
N ARG A 161 -55.37 -20.73 -3.64
CA ARG A 161 -55.48 -20.36 -2.21
C ARG A 161 -55.30 -21.54 -1.24
N ALA A 162 -54.61 -21.30 -0.12
CA ALA A 162 -54.87 -21.95 1.17
C ALA A 162 -54.48 -21.01 2.33
N GLU A 163 -55.39 -20.79 3.29
CA GLU A 163 -55.15 -19.96 4.48
C GLU A 163 -54.75 -20.84 5.67
N THR A 164 -53.70 -20.45 6.39
CA THR A 164 -53.49 -20.89 7.78
C THR A 164 -53.00 -19.72 8.60
N LYS A 165 -53.77 -19.33 9.62
CA LYS A 165 -53.31 -18.36 10.63
C LYS A 165 -52.24 -19.02 11.50
N SER A 166 -51.10 -18.36 11.64
CA SER A 166 -50.16 -18.61 12.74
C SER A 166 -49.87 -17.27 13.41
N GLU A 167 -49.98 -17.24 14.73
CA GLU A 167 -49.76 -16.04 15.53
C GLU A 167 -48.26 -15.78 15.68
N THR A 168 -47.72 -14.82 14.94
CA THR A 168 -46.36 -14.33 15.18
C THR A 168 -46.41 -13.12 16.10
N LYS A 169 -45.90 -13.31 17.31
CA LYS A 169 -45.55 -12.27 18.29
C LYS A 169 -44.90 -11.08 17.56
N ALA A 170 -45.49 -9.89 17.69
CA ALA A 170 -44.98 -8.68 17.07
C ALA A 170 -43.62 -8.28 17.69
N GLU A 171 -42.54 -8.74 17.08
CA GLU A 171 -41.27 -8.04 17.16
C GLU A 171 -41.46 -6.71 16.44
N ALA A 172 -41.45 -5.62 17.20
CA ALA A 172 -41.47 -4.29 16.63
C ALA A 172 -40.19 -4.11 15.81
N LYS A 173 -40.32 -4.27 14.48
CA LYS A 173 -39.43 -3.56 13.57
C LYS A 173 -39.54 -2.08 13.93
N THR A 174 -38.52 -1.57 14.60
CA THR A 174 -38.26 -0.13 14.61
C THR A 174 -38.01 0.24 13.16
N GLU A 175 -39.05 0.71 12.49
CA GLU A 175 -38.90 1.38 11.20
C GLU A 175 -37.90 2.51 11.43
N ALA A 176 -36.74 2.41 10.78
CA ALA A 176 -35.79 3.50 10.78
C ALA A 176 -36.50 4.69 10.14
N LYS A 177 -36.90 5.67 10.95
CA LYS A 177 -37.29 6.96 10.44
C LYS A 177 -36.11 7.46 9.61
N ASP A 178 -36.37 7.93 8.40
CA ASP A 178 -35.47 8.85 7.72
C ASP A 178 -35.29 10.07 8.62
N GLU A 179 -34.25 10.06 9.46
CA GLU A 179 -33.87 11.24 10.22
C GLU A 179 -33.45 12.33 9.25
N ALA A 180 -33.91 13.55 9.51
CA ALA A 180 -33.57 14.68 8.68
C ALA A 180 -32.03 14.78 8.53
N PRO A 181 -31.49 15.05 7.33
CA PRO A 181 -30.06 15.16 7.14
C PRO A 181 -29.45 16.18 8.11
N ALA A 182 -28.36 15.82 8.77
CA ALA A 182 -27.66 16.66 9.74
C ALA A 182 -27.22 18.00 9.09
N PRO A 183 -26.97 19.07 9.88
CA PRO A 183 -26.40 20.29 9.32
C PRO A 183 -25.02 20.00 8.71
N LEU A 184 -24.74 20.62 7.56
CA LEU A 184 -23.39 20.65 6.99
C LEU A 184 -22.46 21.42 7.94
N GLY A 185 -21.22 20.96 8.07
CA GLY A 185 -20.15 21.62 8.80
C GLY A 185 -18.95 21.92 7.90
N PRO A 186 -17.88 22.54 8.46
CA PRO A 186 -16.60 22.63 7.77
C PRO A 186 -16.02 21.21 7.56
N PRO A 187 -15.22 20.99 6.50
CA PRO A 187 -14.54 19.71 6.28
C PRO A 187 -13.74 19.26 7.49
N VAL A 188 -13.68 17.95 7.70
CA VAL A 188 -12.89 17.34 8.79
C VAL A 188 -11.84 16.40 8.23
N GLU A 189 -10.69 16.35 8.89
CA GLU A 189 -9.59 15.47 8.47
C GLU A 189 -9.69 14.08 9.09
N GLY A 190 -9.16 13.10 8.37
CA GLY A 190 -8.93 11.74 8.80
C GLY A 190 -7.67 11.17 8.16
N ILE A 191 -7.41 9.89 8.39
CA ILE A 191 -6.26 9.16 7.83
C ILE A 191 -6.69 7.79 7.35
N ASP A 192 -5.96 7.18 6.43
CA ASP A 192 -6.09 5.75 6.17
C ASP A 192 -4.80 5.01 6.47
N VAL A 193 -4.94 3.77 6.95
CA VAL A 193 -3.84 3.00 7.52
C VAL A 193 -3.96 1.51 7.21
N SER A 194 -2.80 0.86 7.15
CA SER A 194 -2.66 -0.57 6.93
C SER A 194 -1.60 -1.16 7.88
N ASN A 195 -1.22 -2.41 7.67
CA ASN A 195 -0.05 -3.02 8.32
C ASN A 195 1.26 -2.22 8.08
N HIS A 196 1.33 -1.35 7.06
CA HIS A 196 2.52 -0.55 6.78
C HIS A 196 2.79 0.54 7.82
N ASN A 197 1.76 1.08 8.46
CA ASN A 197 1.88 2.13 9.49
C ASN A 197 2.29 1.57 10.87
N GLY A 198 2.34 0.25 11.03
CA GLY A 198 2.83 -0.42 12.24
C GLY A 198 1.91 -0.23 13.46
N ASN A 199 2.52 0.04 14.62
CA ASN A 199 1.80 0.37 15.86
C ASN A 199 1.45 1.86 15.86
N ILE A 200 0.23 2.21 16.24
CA ILE A 200 -0.28 3.60 16.20
C ILE A 200 -0.67 4.05 17.60
N ASP A 201 -0.19 5.22 18.04
CA ASP A 201 -0.74 5.90 19.22
C ASP A 201 -1.97 6.72 18.84
N TRP A 202 -3.12 6.06 18.89
CA TRP A 202 -4.41 6.66 18.54
C TRP A 202 -4.80 7.87 19.39
N LYS A 203 -4.26 8.02 20.62
CA LYS A 203 -4.50 9.21 21.44
C LYS A 203 -3.76 10.42 20.89
N GLN A 204 -2.56 10.22 20.36
CA GLN A 204 -1.84 11.27 19.63
C GLN A 204 -2.53 11.60 18.31
N VAL A 205 -3.02 10.61 17.55
CA VAL A 205 -3.78 10.83 16.31
C VAL A 205 -5.06 11.66 16.58
N ALA A 206 -5.78 11.36 17.66
CA ALA A 206 -6.96 12.14 18.07
C ALA A 206 -6.60 13.56 18.54
N ALA A 207 -5.48 13.72 19.25
CA ALA A 207 -4.95 15.03 19.67
C ALA A 207 -4.46 15.88 18.48
N ASP A 208 -3.99 15.24 17.41
CA ASP A 208 -3.66 15.82 16.10
C ASP A 208 -4.92 16.06 15.23
N ASN A 209 -6.04 16.25 15.90
CA ASN A 209 -7.34 16.67 15.38
C ASN A 209 -8.00 15.74 14.34
N LYS A 210 -7.45 14.56 14.02
CA LYS A 210 -8.07 13.59 13.10
C LYS A 210 -9.38 13.06 13.69
N LYS A 211 -10.43 12.99 12.85
CA LYS A 211 -11.81 12.65 13.25
C LYS A 211 -12.28 11.28 12.78
N PHE A 212 -11.68 10.76 11.72
CA PHE A 212 -11.94 9.42 11.24
C PHE A 212 -10.69 8.69 10.78
N THR A 213 -10.83 7.39 10.60
CA THR A 213 -9.87 6.60 9.85
C THR A 213 -10.52 5.51 9.00
N PHE A 214 -9.89 5.13 7.89
CA PHE A 214 -10.14 3.86 7.21
C PHE A 214 -8.98 2.90 7.46
N VAL A 215 -9.28 1.65 7.82
CA VAL A 215 -8.27 0.63 8.15
C VAL A 215 -8.34 -0.52 7.16
N LEU A 216 -7.21 -0.91 6.56
CA LEU A 216 -7.14 -2.07 5.67
C LEU A 216 -7.58 -3.31 6.45
N ALA A 217 -8.60 -4.02 5.98
CA ALA A 217 -9.00 -5.30 6.56
C ALA A 217 -8.44 -6.49 5.75
N SER A 218 -8.50 -6.38 4.42
CA SER A 218 -8.16 -7.46 3.49
C SER A 218 -7.66 -6.93 2.15
N ASP A 219 -6.80 -7.72 1.52
CA ASP A 219 -6.37 -7.56 0.13
C ASP A 219 -6.61 -8.91 -0.58
N GLY A 220 -7.47 -8.89 -1.60
CA GLY A 220 -7.89 -10.07 -2.35
C GLY A 220 -8.51 -11.19 -1.50
N THR A 221 -8.28 -12.43 -1.92
CA THR A 221 -8.77 -13.64 -1.21
C THR A 221 -7.86 -14.12 -0.08
N ASP A 222 -6.62 -13.66 -0.01
CA ASP A 222 -5.60 -14.33 0.80
C ASP A 222 -5.06 -13.47 1.95
N PHE A 223 -4.98 -12.15 1.78
CA PHE A 223 -4.40 -11.29 2.82
C PHE A 223 -5.46 -10.76 3.80
N THR A 224 -5.16 -10.86 5.09
CA THR A 224 -5.84 -10.11 6.17
C THR A 224 -4.80 -9.26 6.87
N ASN A 225 -5.08 -7.98 7.08
CA ASN A 225 -4.18 -7.09 7.81
C ASN A 225 -4.03 -7.60 9.26
N PRO A 226 -2.83 -8.05 9.71
CA PRO A 226 -2.63 -8.57 11.06
C PRO A 226 -2.77 -7.49 12.14
N LYS A 227 -2.85 -6.22 11.76
CA LYS A 227 -3.09 -5.06 12.62
C LYS A 227 -4.52 -4.55 12.60
N TYR A 228 -5.41 -5.11 11.77
CA TYR A 228 -6.78 -4.59 11.60
C TYR A 228 -7.50 -4.38 12.93
N SER A 229 -7.57 -5.40 13.80
CA SER A 229 -8.29 -5.30 15.08
C SER A 229 -7.70 -4.25 16.03
N GLU A 230 -6.36 -4.16 16.11
CA GLU A 230 -5.65 -3.17 16.94
C GLU A 230 -5.87 -1.74 16.43
N GLN A 231 -5.81 -1.55 15.11
CA GLN A 231 -5.97 -0.27 14.45
C GLN A 231 -7.43 0.21 14.50
N TYR A 232 -8.36 -0.65 14.10
CA TYR A 232 -9.78 -0.33 14.01
C TYR A 232 -10.41 -0.02 15.38
N HIS A 233 -10.21 -0.90 16.38
CA HIS A 233 -10.76 -0.65 17.72
C HIS A 233 -9.98 0.42 18.49
N GLY A 234 -8.65 0.49 18.32
CA GLY A 234 -7.83 1.55 18.94
C GLY A 234 -8.24 2.96 18.50
N ALA A 235 -8.61 3.14 17.23
CA ALA A 235 -9.15 4.40 16.72
C ALA A 235 -10.50 4.74 17.39
N LYS A 236 -11.43 3.78 17.47
CA LYS A 236 -12.75 3.96 18.09
C LYS A 236 -12.66 4.25 19.59
N ASP A 237 -11.71 3.62 20.29
CA ASP A 237 -11.42 3.86 21.72
C ASP A 237 -10.79 5.24 21.96
N ALA A 238 -10.03 5.77 21.01
CA ALA A 238 -9.54 7.15 21.04
C ALA A 238 -10.60 8.20 20.63
N GLY A 239 -11.79 7.75 20.21
CA GLY A 239 -12.92 8.62 19.87
C GLY A 239 -13.02 9.01 18.39
N LEU A 240 -12.23 8.39 17.51
CA LEU A 240 -12.40 8.52 16.06
C LEU A 240 -13.58 7.67 15.57
N ILE A 241 -14.15 8.06 14.43
CA ILE A 241 -15.06 7.23 13.65
C ILE A 241 -14.21 6.34 12.73
N ALA A 242 -14.41 5.01 12.74
CA ALA A 242 -13.57 4.09 11.99
C ALA A 242 -14.35 3.34 10.89
N GLY A 243 -13.82 3.36 9.67
CA GLY A 243 -14.22 2.49 8.58
C GLY A 243 -13.18 1.39 8.33
N ALA A 244 -13.57 0.41 7.53
CA ALA A 244 -12.68 -0.64 7.05
C ALA A 244 -12.66 -0.63 5.53
N TYR A 245 -11.53 -0.97 4.91
CA TYR A 245 -11.41 -1.08 3.45
C TYR A 245 -10.88 -2.43 2.99
N HIS A 246 -11.28 -2.80 1.78
CA HIS A 246 -10.86 -4.00 1.08
C HIS A 246 -10.18 -3.61 -0.24
N PHE A 247 -8.91 -3.94 -0.37
CA PHE A 247 -8.15 -3.79 -1.61
C PHE A 247 -8.58 -4.89 -2.59
N ALA A 248 -9.17 -4.50 -3.72
CA ALA A 248 -9.72 -5.43 -4.69
C ALA A 248 -8.63 -6.21 -5.45
N ARG A 249 -8.88 -7.49 -5.69
CA ARG A 249 -8.17 -8.32 -6.68
C ARG A 249 -9.16 -8.93 -7.68
N PRO A 250 -9.64 -8.17 -8.67
CA PRO A 250 -10.66 -8.64 -9.60
C PRO A 250 -10.33 -9.88 -10.43
N ASP A 251 -9.04 -10.22 -10.56
CA ASP A 251 -8.52 -11.43 -11.20
C ASP A 251 -8.45 -12.68 -10.30
N ASP A 252 -8.41 -12.52 -8.97
CA ASP A 252 -8.28 -13.63 -8.02
C ASP A 252 -9.61 -14.38 -7.76
N SER A 253 -10.75 -13.68 -7.77
CA SER A 253 -12.08 -14.27 -7.56
C SER A 253 -13.20 -13.37 -8.10
N ASP A 254 -14.46 -13.82 -8.05
CA ASP A 254 -15.59 -12.89 -8.18
C ASP A 254 -15.69 -11.92 -6.98
N GLY A 255 -16.42 -10.82 -7.18
CA GLY A 255 -16.57 -9.75 -6.18
C GLY A 255 -17.42 -10.16 -4.98
N ALA A 256 -18.35 -11.11 -5.13
CA ALA A 256 -19.17 -11.61 -4.02
C ALA A 256 -18.31 -12.44 -3.04
N THR A 257 -17.33 -13.17 -3.54
CA THR A 257 -16.36 -13.96 -2.75
C THR A 257 -15.48 -13.03 -1.91
N GLN A 258 -14.92 -11.99 -2.53
CA GLN A 258 -14.11 -10.99 -1.84
C GLN A 258 -14.92 -10.13 -0.86
N ALA A 259 -16.15 -9.72 -1.21
CA ALA A 259 -17.05 -9.03 -0.29
C ALA A 259 -17.40 -9.89 0.93
N ASN A 260 -17.75 -11.16 0.75
CA ASN A 260 -18.04 -12.05 1.88
C ASN A 260 -16.82 -12.21 2.80
N ARG A 261 -15.64 -12.46 2.24
CA ARG A 261 -14.40 -12.56 3.01
C ARG A 261 -14.12 -11.29 3.81
N PHE A 262 -14.25 -10.12 3.18
CA PHE A 262 -14.07 -8.83 3.84
C PHE A 262 -15.05 -8.66 5.01
N LEU A 263 -16.33 -8.96 4.78
CA LEU A 263 -17.40 -8.87 5.77
C LEU A 263 -17.32 -9.92 6.89
N ASP A 264 -16.52 -10.97 6.72
CA ASP A 264 -16.21 -11.96 7.76
C ASP A 264 -15.00 -11.54 8.63
N ILE A 265 -14.21 -10.55 8.21
CA ILE A 265 -13.11 -9.95 9.00
C ILE A 265 -13.59 -8.77 9.83
N ILE A 266 -14.48 -7.94 9.29
CA ILE A 266 -14.78 -6.62 9.86
C ILE A 266 -15.89 -6.67 10.91
N ASP A 267 -15.66 -6.01 12.04
CA ASP A 267 -16.66 -5.77 13.09
C ASP A 267 -17.69 -4.69 12.70
N TYR A 268 -18.28 -4.76 11.50
CA TYR A 268 -19.23 -3.77 11.01
C TYR A 268 -20.49 -3.72 11.90
N LYS A 269 -20.81 -2.52 12.40
CA LYS A 269 -21.97 -2.25 13.28
C LYS A 269 -22.55 -0.89 12.94
N ASN A 270 -23.86 -0.77 12.84
CA ASN A 270 -24.50 0.54 12.65
C ASN A 270 -24.60 1.25 14.02
N ASP A 271 -23.52 1.93 14.44
CA ASP A 271 -23.31 2.41 15.83
C ASP A 271 -22.96 3.91 15.97
N GLY A 272 -23.04 4.69 14.88
CA GLY A 272 -22.63 6.11 14.84
C GLY A 272 -21.12 6.33 14.90
N LYS A 273 -20.32 5.25 14.86
CA LYS A 273 -18.85 5.25 14.95
C LYS A 273 -18.17 4.34 13.91
N THR A 274 -18.96 3.73 13.02
CA THR A 274 -18.51 2.76 12.02
C THR A 274 -18.92 3.24 10.64
N LEU A 275 -17.97 3.66 9.81
CA LEU A 275 -18.30 4.07 8.44
C LEU A 275 -18.76 2.88 7.60
N PRO A 276 -19.55 3.12 6.53
CA PRO A 276 -19.84 2.10 5.52
C PRO A 276 -18.53 1.43 5.04
N PRO A 277 -18.56 0.12 4.73
CA PRO A 277 -17.37 -0.57 4.24
C PRO A 277 -16.88 0.07 2.93
N VAL A 278 -15.57 0.15 2.74
CA VAL A 278 -14.96 0.69 1.51
C VAL A 278 -14.54 -0.45 0.58
N LEU A 279 -14.87 -0.30 -0.70
CA LEU A 279 -14.21 -1.02 -1.79
C LEU A 279 -13.11 -0.13 -2.39
N ASP A 280 -11.87 -0.58 -2.32
CA ASP A 280 -10.70 0.06 -2.90
C ASP A 280 -10.44 -0.51 -4.31
N LEU A 281 -10.57 0.35 -5.32
CA LEU A 281 -10.39 0.06 -6.73
C LEU A 281 -9.24 0.89 -7.33
N GLU A 282 -8.06 0.28 -7.39
CA GLU A 282 -6.90 0.80 -8.09
C GLU A 282 -6.24 -0.24 -9.02
N VAL A 283 -5.24 0.17 -9.80
CA VAL A 283 -4.56 -0.70 -10.78
C VAL A 283 -3.78 -1.80 -10.08
N ASP A 284 -3.61 -2.95 -10.74
CA ASP A 284 -2.79 -4.05 -10.19
C ASP A 284 -1.38 -3.54 -9.80
N PRO A 285 -0.97 -3.60 -8.52
CA PRO A 285 0.35 -3.13 -8.08
C PRO A 285 1.52 -3.94 -8.66
N ASN A 286 1.28 -5.12 -9.27
CA ASN A 286 2.32 -5.93 -9.90
C ASN A 286 2.58 -5.55 -11.38
N GLY A 287 1.57 -5.03 -12.10
CA GLY A 287 1.61 -4.78 -13.54
C GLY A 287 1.05 -3.44 -14.02
N GLY A 288 0.46 -2.63 -13.14
CA GLY A 288 -0.19 -1.35 -13.47
C GLY A 288 -1.39 -1.47 -14.40
N SER A 289 -2.01 -2.66 -14.45
CA SER A 289 -3.06 -3.01 -15.41
C SER A 289 -4.44 -3.10 -14.75
N CYS A 290 -5.49 -3.18 -15.57
CA CYS A 290 -6.86 -3.43 -15.10
C CYS A 290 -7.12 -4.93 -14.85
N TYR A 291 -6.21 -5.62 -14.13
CA TYR A 291 -6.33 -7.05 -13.77
C TYR A 291 -6.61 -7.99 -14.97
N SER A 292 -6.08 -7.65 -16.15
CA SER A 292 -6.40 -8.32 -17.44
C SER A 292 -7.90 -8.39 -17.80
N MET A 293 -8.76 -7.60 -17.14
CA MET A 293 -10.20 -7.53 -17.38
C MET A 293 -10.59 -6.50 -18.43
N SER A 294 -11.72 -6.74 -19.09
CA SER A 294 -12.46 -5.70 -19.80
C SER A 294 -13.22 -4.77 -18.83
N VAL A 295 -13.65 -3.61 -19.33
CA VAL A 295 -14.49 -2.67 -18.57
C VAL A 295 -15.78 -3.35 -18.09
N ASP A 296 -16.45 -4.13 -18.95
CA ASP A 296 -17.68 -4.84 -18.58
C ASP A 296 -17.45 -5.89 -17.49
N GLN A 297 -16.29 -6.56 -17.50
CA GLN A 297 -15.91 -7.51 -16.44
C GLN A 297 -15.65 -6.79 -15.12
N MET A 298 -14.93 -5.66 -15.14
CA MET A 298 -14.73 -4.80 -13.97
C MET A 298 -16.06 -4.30 -13.39
N HIS A 299 -17.02 -3.92 -14.24
CA HIS A 299 -18.36 -3.49 -13.80
C HIS A 299 -19.14 -4.63 -13.15
N GLN A 300 -19.17 -5.81 -13.77
CA GLN A 300 -19.86 -7.00 -13.22
C GLN A 300 -19.25 -7.41 -11.87
N TRP A 301 -17.93 -7.40 -11.77
CA TRP A 301 -17.20 -7.70 -10.53
C TRP A 301 -17.53 -6.68 -9.43
N THR A 302 -17.42 -5.38 -9.73
CA THR A 302 -17.71 -4.29 -8.80
C THR A 302 -19.15 -4.35 -8.31
N LYS A 303 -20.10 -4.62 -9.21
CA LYS A 303 -21.50 -4.79 -8.85
C LYS A 303 -21.71 -5.98 -7.90
N ALA A 304 -21.09 -7.14 -8.17
CA ALA A 304 -21.21 -8.31 -7.31
C ALA A 304 -20.66 -8.06 -5.89
N PHE A 305 -19.55 -7.32 -5.77
CA PHE A 305 -19.03 -6.88 -4.48
C PHE A 305 -20.03 -5.95 -3.77
N ASN A 306 -20.47 -4.90 -4.46
CA ASN A 306 -21.33 -3.86 -3.89
C ASN A 306 -22.70 -4.39 -3.46
N ASP A 307 -23.34 -5.22 -4.29
CA ASP A 307 -24.60 -5.90 -3.98
C ASP A 307 -24.45 -6.76 -2.70
N THR A 308 -23.34 -7.49 -2.57
CA THR A 308 -23.06 -8.37 -1.41
C THR A 308 -22.87 -7.57 -0.12
N VAL A 309 -22.12 -6.46 -0.17
CA VAL A 309 -21.98 -5.53 0.97
C VAL A 309 -23.35 -4.95 1.35
N LYS A 310 -24.12 -4.48 0.36
CA LYS A 310 -25.46 -3.91 0.59
C LYS A 310 -26.40 -4.93 1.21
N GLN A 311 -26.38 -6.17 0.75
CA GLN A 311 -27.21 -7.26 1.27
C GLN A 311 -26.87 -7.62 2.73
N ARG A 312 -25.58 -7.65 3.09
CA ARG A 312 -25.14 -8.04 4.45
C ARG A 312 -25.15 -6.90 5.47
N THR A 313 -25.02 -5.64 5.05
CA THR A 313 -24.86 -4.49 5.96
C THR A 313 -26.01 -3.48 5.91
N GLY A 314 -26.81 -3.47 4.83
CA GLY A 314 -27.80 -2.42 4.55
C GLY A 314 -27.21 -1.11 4.01
N LYS A 315 -25.89 -0.92 4.04
CA LYS A 315 -25.20 0.27 3.48
C LYS A 315 -24.63 -0.02 2.11
N ASP A 316 -24.67 0.96 1.22
CA ASP A 316 -23.89 0.92 -0.01
C ASP A 316 -22.41 1.17 0.37
N PRO A 317 -21.45 0.40 -0.14
CA PRO A 317 -20.05 0.66 0.15
C PRO A 317 -19.60 2.02 -0.42
N ILE A 318 -18.64 2.63 0.25
CA ILE A 318 -17.87 3.76 -0.30
C ILE A 318 -16.94 3.18 -1.37
N ILE A 319 -16.81 3.85 -2.52
CA ILE A 319 -15.85 3.45 -3.55
C ILE A 319 -14.63 4.36 -3.43
N TYR A 320 -13.46 3.77 -3.18
CA TYR A 320 -12.18 4.46 -3.35
C TYR A 320 -11.65 4.24 -4.77
N ALA A 321 -11.24 5.33 -5.43
CA ALA A 321 -10.58 5.29 -6.73
C ALA A 321 -9.83 6.61 -7.05
N ASN A 322 -8.83 6.53 -7.93
CA ASN A 322 -8.27 7.70 -8.60
C ASN A 322 -8.90 7.91 -10.01
N PRO A 323 -8.88 9.14 -10.56
CA PRO A 323 -9.50 9.44 -11.87
C PRO A 323 -8.92 8.66 -13.06
N SER A 324 -7.63 8.29 -12.99
CA SER A 324 -6.97 7.54 -14.07
C SER A 324 -7.50 6.11 -14.12
N PHE A 325 -7.59 5.44 -12.96
CA PHE A 325 -8.19 4.12 -12.85
C PHE A 325 -9.65 4.13 -13.32
N TRP A 326 -10.46 5.07 -12.83
CA TRP A 326 -11.88 5.12 -13.18
C TRP A 326 -12.11 5.32 -14.69
N LYS A 327 -11.31 6.18 -15.32
CA LYS A 327 -11.36 6.37 -16.78
C LYS A 327 -10.87 5.14 -17.56
N GLN A 328 -9.79 4.50 -17.12
CA GLN A 328 -9.14 3.42 -17.86
C GLN A 328 -9.81 2.06 -17.66
N CYS A 329 -10.06 1.68 -16.42
CA CYS A 329 -10.53 0.35 -16.04
C CYS A 329 -12.05 0.29 -15.84
N MET A 330 -12.68 1.39 -15.42
CA MET A 330 -14.15 1.51 -15.28
C MET A 330 -14.80 2.25 -16.46
N GLY A 331 -14.04 2.63 -17.48
CA GLY A 331 -14.54 3.29 -18.70
C GLY A 331 -15.20 4.66 -18.49
N GLY A 332 -15.07 5.26 -17.29
CA GLY A 332 -15.79 6.49 -16.92
C GLY A 332 -17.30 6.28 -16.74
N THR A 333 -17.72 5.11 -16.26
CA THR A 333 -19.14 4.76 -16.06
C THR A 333 -19.85 5.60 -14.98
N ASP A 334 -21.16 5.80 -15.15
CA ASP A 334 -22.09 6.38 -14.19
C ASP A 334 -22.91 5.34 -13.41
N THR A 335 -22.68 4.04 -13.66
CA THR A 335 -23.42 2.91 -13.05
C THR A 335 -23.37 2.90 -11.52
N PHE A 336 -22.31 3.47 -10.93
CA PHE A 336 -22.08 3.49 -9.48
C PHE A 336 -22.29 4.87 -8.84
N SER A 337 -23.00 5.78 -9.53
CA SER A 337 -23.30 7.15 -9.11
C SER A 337 -24.07 7.30 -7.78
N ASN A 338 -24.64 6.21 -7.26
CA ASN A 338 -25.31 6.13 -5.96
C ASN A 338 -24.37 5.81 -4.79
N HIS A 339 -23.09 5.52 -5.05
CA HIS A 339 -22.08 5.27 -4.02
C HIS A 339 -21.38 6.57 -3.63
N ASN A 340 -21.03 6.70 -2.34
CA ASN A 340 -20.15 7.76 -1.90
C ASN A 340 -18.75 7.55 -2.47
N LEU A 341 -18.10 8.63 -2.93
CA LEU A 341 -16.77 8.58 -3.51
C LEU A 341 -15.70 8.96 -2.49
N TRP A 342 -14.69 8.11 -2.37
CA TRP A 342 -13.40 8.43 -1.75
C TRP A 342 -12.36 8.62 -2.88
N LEU A 343 -12.08 9.88 -3.19
CA LEU A 343 -11.24 10.25 -4.33
C LEU A 343 -9.76 10.30 -3.94
N ALA A 344 -8.91 9.56 -4.65
CA ALA A 344 -7.46 9.70 -4.55
C ALA A 344 -6.93 10.67 -5.62
N ALA A 345 -6.38 11.81 -5.18
CA ALA A 345 -5.79 12.82 -6.05
C ALA A 345 -4.82 13.72 -5.24
N TYR A 346 -3.52 13.47 -5.32
CA TYR A 346 -2.54 14.13 -4.47
C TYR A 346 -2.01 15.44 -5.06
N GLU A 347 -1.57 16.35 -4.19
CA GLU A 347 -0.80 17.55 -4.56
C GLU A 347 -1.53 18.48 -5.58
N VAL A 348 -2.86 18.54 -5.50
CA VAL A 348 -3.72 19.41 -6.32
C VAL A 348 -4.67 20.26 -5.45
N ASP A 349 -4.96 21.49 -5.87
CA ASP A 349 -5.90 22.38 -5.15
C ASP A 349 -7.38 21.99 -5.36
N SER A 350 -7.68 21.30 -6.47
CA SER A 350 -9.03 20.86 -6.83
C SER A 350 -8.93 19.55 -7.63
N PRO A 351 -9.41 18.42 -7.09
CA PRO A 351 -9.27 17.13 -7.74
C PRO A 351 -10.33 16.94 -8.83
N THR A 352 -9.93 16.37 -9.97
CA THR A 352 -10.86 16.01 -11.05
C THR A 352 -11.79 14.89 -10.59
N VAL A 353 -13.06 15.20 -10.35
CA VAL A 353 -14.08 14.20 -9.99
C VAL A 353 -14.29 13.22 -11.17
N PRO A 354 -14.26 11.90 -10.96
CA PRO A 354 -14.52 10.92 -12.01
C PRO A 354 -15.97 10.98 -12.51
N THR A 355 -16.16 10.78 -13.82
CA THR A 355 -17.50 10.68 -14.44
C THR A 355 -18.37 9.68 -13.70
N GLY A 356 -19.62 10.05 -13.46
CA GLY A 356 -20.58 9.26 -12.69
C GLY A 356 -20.86 9.83 -11.31
N PHE A 357 -19.84 10.38 -10.65
CA PHE A 357 -20.02 11.04 -9.35
C PHE A 357 -20.34 12.53 -9.55
N GLN A 358 -21.20 13.09 -8.70
CA GLN A 358 -21.48 14.53 -8.70
C GLN A 358 -20.30 15.33 -8.15
N ASP A 359 -19.65 14.77 -7.13
CA ASP A 359 -18.56 15.34 -6.36
C ASP A 359 -17.87 14.21 -5.54
N TRP A 360 -16.74 14.48 -4.89
CA TRP A 360 -16.11 13.57 -3.93
C TRP A 360 -16.74 13.71 -2.54
N ASP A 361 -16.83 12.66 -1.73
CA ASP A 361 -17.30 12.77 -0.33
C ASP A 361 -16.13 12.74 0.65
N PHE A 362 -15.17 11.84 0.37
CA PHE A 362 -13.86 11.82 0.96
C PHE A 362 -12.80 12.14 -0.11
N TRP A 363 -11.72 12.81 0.26
CA TRP A 363 -10.59 13.10 -0.63
C TRP A 363 -9.27 12.79 0.07
N GLN A 364 -8.53 11.81 -0.45
CA GLN A 364 -7.14 11.54 -0.10
C GLN A 364 -6.24 12.47 -0.90
N TYR A 365 -5.59 13.42 -0.22
CA TYR A 365 -4.92 14.56 -0.85
C TYR A 365 -3.39 14.52 -0.71
N THR A 366 -2.85 13.61 0.10
CA THR A 366 -1.41 13.36 0.21
C THR A 366 -1.10 11.99 0.79
N ASP A 367 -0.04 11.36 0.26
CA ASP A 367 0.64 10.14 0.73
C ASP A 367 1.90 10.45 1.58
N LYS A 368 2.13 11.73 1.91
CA LYS A 368 3.34 12.25 2.57
C LYS A 368 3.00 12.99 3.86
N GLY A 369 1.84 12.71 4.42
CA GLY A 369 1.40 13.28 5.69
C GLY A 369 2.31 12.91 6.85
N SER A 370 2.48 13.84 7.78
CA SER A 370 3.09 13.60 9.08
C SER A 370 2.00 13.73 10.14
N VAL A 371 1.72 12.65 10.87
CA VAL A 371 0.60 12.58 11.84
C VAL A 371 1.13 12.12 13.19
N ALA A 372 0.78 12.82 14.26
CA ALA A 372 1.25 12.47 15.60
C ALA A 372 0.78 11.06 16.00
N GLY A 373 1.69 10.26 16.56
CA GLY A 373 1.42 8.87 16.92
C GLY A 373 1.63 7.83 15.81
N ILE A 374 2.01 8.26 14.59
CA ILE A 374 2.38 7.37 13.48
C ILE A 374 3.82 7.65 13.06
N SER A 375 4.56 6.59 12.70
CA SER A 375 5.95 6.71 12.24
C SER A 375 6.03 6.71 10.72
N GLY A 376 6.61 7.77 10.16
CA GLY A 376 6.77 7.94 8.71
C GLY A 376 5.54 8.54 8.04
N ASN A 377 5.51 8.44 6.71
CA ASN A 377 4.44 8.97 5.89
C ASN A 377 3.08 8.32 6.23
N THR A 378 2.02 9.12 6.19
CA THR A 378 0.64 8.70 6.41
C THR A 378 -0.25 9.36 5.37
N ASP A 379 -1.17 8.59 4.79
CA ASP A 379 -2.19 9.09 3.89
C ASP A 379 -3.21 9.95 4.66
N ILE A 380 -3.42 11.20 4.23
CA ILE A 380 -4.35 12.13 4.89
C ILE A 380 -5.56 12.41 3.99
N ASN A 381 -6.73 12.38 4.63
CA ASN A 381 -8.03 12.49 4.01
C ASN A 381 -8.81 13.69 4.55
N GLN A 382 -9.71 14.22 3.73
CA GLN A 382 -10.77 15.13 4.16
C GLN A 382 -12.15 14.51 3.89
N TYR A 383 -13.12 14.79 4.76
CA TYR A 383 -14.55 14.53 4.51
C TYR A 383 -15.28 15.87 4.42
N LYS A 384 -15.98 16.13 3.31
CA LYS A 384 -16.46 17.49 2.97
C LYS A 384 -17.57 18.03 3.87
N GLU A 385 -18.50 17.17 4.32
CA GLU A 385 -19.74 17.63 4.96
C GLU A 385 -19.62 17.90 6.47
N GLY A 386 -18.44 17.65 7.04
CA GLY A 386 -18.13 17.90 8.44
C GLY A 386 -18.61 16.83 9.45
N PHE A 387 -18.30 17.05 10.72
CA PHE A 387 -18.34 15.98 11.74
C PHE A 387 -19.74 15.42 12.05
N GLU A 388 -20.79 16.25 12.04
CA GLU A 388 -22.15 15.78 12.31
C GLU A 388 -22.67 14.87 11.20
N ARG A 389 -22.35 15.20 9.94
CA ARG A 389 -22.65 14.35 8.78
C ARG A 389 -21.84 13.08 8.74
N LEU A 390 -20.57 13.14 9.13
CA LEU A 390 -19.71 11.97 9.27
C LEU A 390 -20.26 10.97 10.30
N LYS A 391 -20.80 11.45 11.43
CA LYS A 391 -21.52 10.61 12.41
C LYS A 391 -22.81 10.03 11.84
N GLN A 392 -23.60 10.82 11.10
CA GLN A 392 -24.83 10.33 10.46
C GLN A 392 -24.53 9.27 9.38
N LEU A 393 -23.43 9.42 8.63
CA LEU A 393 -22.98 8.40 7.67
C LEU A 393 -22.59 7.08 8.37
N ALA A 394 -22.06 7.18 9.59
CA ALA A 394 -21.62 6.08 10.42
C ALA A 394 -22.72 5.42 11.30
N GLY A 395 -23.97 5.88 11.20
CA GLY A 395 -25.15 5.39 11.95
C GLY A 395 -26.38 5.22 11.06
#